data_AF-A0A0D2S7A1-F1
#
_entry.id   AF-A0A0D2S7A1-F1
#
_cell.length_a   1.000
_cell.length_b   1.000
_cell.length_c   1.000
_cell.angle_alpha   90.00
_cell.angle_beta   90.00
_cell.angle_gamma   90.00
#
_symmetry.space_group_name_H-M   'P 1'
#
loop_
_entity.id
_entity.type
_entity.pdbx_description
1 polymer ?
#
loop_
_entity_poly.entity_id
_entity_poly.type
_entity_poly.pdbx_seq_one_letter_code
_entity_poly.pdbx_strand_id
1 'polypeptide(L)'
;MAEEVTAEAVAVASEASVTMTEQTPGPRMAETLETQGSVEATIECAVQGGSESTCNNNSNPESCVVAPHVDREKTLEFADELTERGSQAFKEDDFAEAADCFSRALEIRVAHHGELATECIKAYYLYGRALLYKAQEEADPLGSVPKEGEAQQDAKKEGSFKNALTRETSVASVSSTSEQDGSGKGGEEEEDSDNDDAAEAEDADESDLDLAWKMLDVARAIAEKQQLGDTMEIVDILSALAEVALEREDIESSLGDYQKALSILLRLVEPDHRQIAELNFRICMCLEIGSKPQEAVPYCQKAISVCKSRLERLRNEVNNSSESASSVAASELDDGVQQSSNGYQTVSSVKDKEAEIKTLAGLAEDLEKKASAILITSLN
;
A
#
# COMPACT_ATOMS: atom_id res chain seq x y z
N MET A 1 -11.05 -61.94 26.41
CA MET A 1 -12.16 -62.81 25.97
C MET A 1 -13.36 -62.46 26.84
N ALA A 2 -14.47 -62.07 26.19
CA ALA A 2 -15.76 -61.60 26.73
C ALA A 2 -15.66 -60.27 27.50
N GLU A 3 -16.01 -59.09 26.97
CA GLU A 3 -17.19 -58.64 26.20
C GLU A 3 -18.48 -58.69 27.04
N GLU A 4 -18.86 -57.54 27.61
CA GLU A 4 -20.25 -57.27 27.98
C GLU A 4 -20.58 -55.81 27.67
N VAL A 5 -21.53 -55.68 26.76
CA VAL A 5 -22.10 -54.46 26.19
C VAL A 5 -23.21 -53.98 27.10
N THR A 6 -23.23 -52.70 27.47
CA THR A 6 -24.45 -52.04 27.96
C THR A 6 -24.66 -50.75 27.18
N ALA A 7 -25.65 -50.80 26.30
CA ALA A 7 -26.27 -49.64 25.69
C ALA A 7 -27.47 -49.24 26.56
N GLU A 8 -27.56 -47.97 26.93
CA GLU A 8 -28.79 -47.40 27.48
C GLU A 8 -29.07 -46.07 26.78
N ALA A 9 -30.12 -46.07 25.98
CA ALA A 9 -30.74 -44.89 25.41
C ALA A 9 -32.06 -44.66 26.16
N VAL A 10 -32.23 -43.48 26.76
CA VAL A 10 -33.55 -42.95 27.14
C VAL A 10 -33.59 -41.46 26.83
N ALA A 11 -34.66 -41.08 26.16
CA ALA A 11 -34.98 -39.77 25.64
C ALA A 11 -35.78 -38.89 26.63
N VAL A 12 -36.06 -37.66 26.17
CA VAL A 12 -37.25 -36.82 26.43
C VAL A 12 -37.04 -35.51 27.22
N ALA A 13 -37.08 -34.42 26.43
CA ALA A 13 -37.76 -33.12 26.57
C ALA A 13 -37.62 -32.25 27.84
N SER A 14 -37.29 -30.97 27.61
CA SER A 14 -38.12 -29.84 28.06
C SER A 14 -37.76 -28.57 27.27
N GLU A 15 -38.66 -28.16 26.38
CA GLU A 15 -38.73 -26.80 25.85
C GLU A 15 -39.31 -25.87 26.93
N ALA A 16 -38.77 -24.66 27.05
CA ALA A 16 -39.45 -23.56 27.71
C ALA A 16 -39.22 -22.27 26.92
N SER A 17 -40.28 -21.89 26.21
CA SER A 17 -40.50 -20.63 25.53
C SER A 17 -40.77 -19.51 26.53
N VAL A 18 -40.22 -18.32 26.30
CA VAL A 18 -40.92 -17.06 26.63
C VAL A 18 -40.71 -16.09 25.48
N THR A 19 -41.84 -15.64 24.96
CA THR A 19 -42.05 -14.70 23.86
C THR A 19 -42.51 -13.35 24.39
N MET A 20 -42.42 -12.34 23.50
CA MET A 20 -43.07 -11.03 23.51
C MET A 20 -42.42 -9.97 24.42
N THR A 21 -42.16 -8.75 23.97
CA THR A 21 -43.10 -7.87 23.24
C THR A 21 -42.41 -6.86 22.32
N GLU A 22 -42.88 -6.88 21.08
CA GLU A 22 -42.96 -5.80 20.10
C GLU A 22 -43.76 -4.60 20.64
N GLN A 23 -43.32 -3.36 20.37
CA GLN A 23 -44.18 -2.25 19.89
C GLN A 23 -43.42 -0.92 19.77
N THR A 24 -43.21 -0.51 18.52
CA THR A 24 -43.21 0.90 18.10
C THR A 24 -44.67 1.36 17.97
N PRO A 25 -44.99 2.65 18.22
CA PRO A 25 -45.34 3.51 17.08
C PRO A 25 -44.91 4.98 17.24
N GLY A 26 -44.65 5.68 16.12
CA GLY A 26 -44.46 7.15 16.07
C GLY A 26 -45.79 7.92 16.12
N PRO A 27 -45.94 9.10 15.47
CA PRO A 27 -45.08 10.28 15.38
C PRO A 27 -45.80 11.59 15.85
N ARG A 28 -45.05 12.71 15.90
CA ARG A 28 -45.46 14.14 15.91
C ARG A 28 -46.29 14.69 17.10
N MET A 29 -45.76 15.76 17.71
CA MET A 29 -46.53 16.95 18.09
C MET A 29 -45.74 18.23 17.79
N ALA A 30 -46.47 19.28 17.48
CA ALA A 30 -46.04 20.59 17.01
C ALA A 30 -46.36 21.65 18.08
N GLU A 31 -45.53 22.70 18.14
CA GLU A 31 -45.85 24.06 18.63
C GLU A 31 -44.85 25.00 17.92
N THR A 32 -45.26 25.70 16.85
CA THR A 32 -45.82 27.07 16.77
C THR A 32 -44.80 28.22 16.76
N LEU A 33 -44.77 28.90 15.61
CA LEU A 33 -44.62 30.35 15.35
C LEU A 33 -43.32 30.99 15.87
N GLU A 34 -42.50 31.62 15.03
CA GLU A 34 -42.79 32.94 14.45
C GLU A 34 -42.39 33.10 12.97
N THR A 35 -43.30 33.70 12.22
CA THR A 35 -43.12 34.29 10.88
C THR A 35 -42.60 35.72 10.99
N GLN A 36 -41.56 36.05 10.20
CA GLN A 36 -41.22 37.34 9.55
C GLN A 36 -39.83 37.15 8.92
N GLY A 37 -39.46 37.57 7.73
CA GLY A 37 -40.09 38.34 6.67
C GLY A 37 -39.21 38.22 5.42
N SER A 38 -39.87 38.28 4.27
CA SER A 38 -39.30 38.28 2.92
C SER A 38 -38.27 39.40 2.71
N VAL A 39 -37.15 39.10 2.04
CA VAL A 39 -36.55 39.96 1.00
C VAL A 39 -35.64 39.15 0.09
N GLU A 40 -36.16 38.89 -1.10
CA GLU A 40 -35.46 38.55 -2.33
C GLU A 40 -34.52 39.71 -2.71
N ALA A 41 -33.21 39.43 -2.82
CA ALA A 41 -32.22 40.38 -3.31
C ALA A 41 -31.63 39.86 -4.63
N THR A 42 -32.32 40.23 -5.70
CA THR A 42 -31.80 40.27 -7.08
C THR A 42 -30.63 41.25 -7.13
N ILE A 43 -29.44 40.79 -7.46
CA ILE A 43 -28.31 41.69 -7.79
C ILE A 43 -28.28 41.80 -9.31
N GLU A 44 -28.84 42.91 -9.80
CA GLU A 44 -28.59 43.46 -11.13
C GLU A 44 -27.11 43.88 -11.22
N CYS A 45 -26.37 43.32 -12.17
CA CYS A 45 -25.03 43.82 -12.51
C CYS A 45 -25.19 44.95 -13.54
N ALA A 46 -24.92 46.18 -13.09
CA ALA A 46 -25.01 47.38 -13.89
C ALA A 46 -23.91 47.45 -14.96
N VAL A 47 -24.34 47.80 -16.17
CA VAL A 47 -23.53 48.15 -17.32
C VAL A 47 -23.04 49.59 -17.19
N GLN A 48 -21.73 49.81 -17.08
CA GLN A 48 -20.98 51.00 -17.53
C GLN A 48 -19.49 50.70 -17.30
N GLY A 49 -18.51 50.87 -18.18
CA GLY A 49 -18.39 51.52 -19.48
C GLY A 49 -16.92 51.95 -19.59
N GLY A 50 -16.25 51.53 -20.67
CA GLY A 50 -15.05 52.18 -21.23
C GLY A 50 -13.68 51.82 -20.65
N SER A 51 -12.88 51.08 -21.41
CA SER A 51 -11.65 51.65 -22.01
C SER A 51 -11.14 50.77 -23.14
N GLU A 52 -10.79 51.43 -24.21
CA GLU A 52 -10.49 50.97 -25.55
C GLU A 52 -9.06 50.40 -25.59
N SER A 53 -8.85 49.22 -26.17
CA SER A 53 -7.53 48.86 -26.64
C SER A 53 -7.63 48.09 -27.96
N THR A 54 -7.07 48.73 -28.97
CA THR A 54 -7.11 48.40 -30.38
C THR A 54 -6.12 47.26 -30.68
N CYS A 55 -6.61 46.11 -31.13
CA CYS A 55 -5.81 45.16 -31.88
C CYS A 55 -6.45 44.95 -33.26
N ASN A 56 -5.78 45.50 -34.26
CA ASN A 56 -6.18 45.50 -35.65
C ASN A 56 -6.20 44.08 -36.22
N ASN A 57 -7.24 43.79 -37.01
CA ASN A 57 -7.35 42.60 -37.85
C ASN A 57 -6.14 42.46 -38.78
N ASN A 58 -5.60 41.25 -38.89
CA ASN A 58 -5.10 40.79 -40.18
C ASN A 58 -5.65 39.38 -40.44
N SER A 59 -6.62 39.34 -41.33
CA SER A 59 -7.25 38.12 -41.83
C SER A 59 -6.24 37.33 -42.66
N ASN A 60 -5.87 36.15 -42.18
CA ASN A 60 -5.36 35.08 -43.03
C ASN A 60 -6.30 33.88 -42.86
N PRO A 61 -7.12 33.52 -43.86
CA PRO A 61 -7.88 32.29 -43.81
C PRO A 61 -6.94 31.12 -44.18
N GLU A 62 -7.25 29.93 -43.68
CA GLU A 62 -6.52 28.67 -43.87
C GLU A 62 -5.43 28.36 -42.85
N SER A 63 -5.86 27.93 -41.66
CA SER A 63 -5.38 26.66 -41.11
C SER A 63 -6.40 26.13 -40.10
N CYS A 64 -6.83 24.89 -40.31
CA CYS A 64 -7.88 24.22 -39.56
C CYS A 64 -7.58 24.09 -38.06
N VAL A 65 -8.66 24.16 -37.29
CA VAL A 65 -8.78 24.04 -35.82
C VAL A 65 -8.45 22.62 -35.33
N VAL A 66 -7.19 22.18 -35.49
CA VAL A 66 -6.73 20.83 -35.06
C VAL A 66 -5.54 20.90 -34.09
N ALA A 67 -4.92 22.07 -33.90
CA ALA A 67 -3.65 22.21 -33.18
C ALA A 67 -3.67 21.95 -31.64
N PRO A 68 -4.64 22.41 -30.83
CA PRO A 68 -4.53 22.28 -29.38
C PRO A 68 -4.76 20.85 -28.87
N HIS A 69 -5.47 20.02 -29.63
CA HIS A 69 -5.72 18.63 -29.26
C HIS A 69 -4.47 17.77 -29.45
N VAL A 70 -3.81 17.94 -30.61
CA VAL A 70 -2.62 17.17 -30.98
C VAL A 70 -1.43 17.49 -30.06
N ASP A 71 -1.27 18.74 -29.62
CA ASP A 71 -0.19 19.09 -28.70
C ASP A 71 -0.48 18.68 -27.24
N ARG A 72 -1.76 18.62 -26.85
CA ARG A 72 -2.18 18.05 -25.56
C ARG A 72 -2.01 16.53 -25.50
N GLU A 73 -2.35 15.82 -26.56
CA GLU A 73 -2.15 14.36 -26.67
C GLU A 73 -0.67 13.99 -26.56
N LYS A 74 0.21 14.67 -27.31
CA LYS A 74 1.67 14.47 -27.18
C LYS A 74 2.19 14.74 -25.76
N THR A 75 1.57 15.68 -25.06
CA THR A 75 1.94 16.02 -23.68
C THR A 75 1.53 14.89 -22.73
N LEU A 76 0.38 14.27 -22.94
CA LEU A 76 -0.03 13.08 -22.17
C LEU A 76 0.81 11.84 -22.49
N GLU A 77 1.14 11.61 -23.76
CA GLU A 77 2.07 10.56 -24.17
C GLU A 77 3.43 10.71 -23.46
N PHE A 78 3.94 11.93 -23.36
CA PHE A 78 5.17 12.21 -22.60
C PHE A 78 5.02 11.92 -21.09
N ALA A 79 3.84 12.15 -20.50
CA ALA A 79 3.58 11.78 -19.11
C ALA A 79 3.52 10.26 -18.92
N ASP A 80 3.02 9.51 -19.90
CA ASP A 80 3.07 8.04 -19.91
C ASP A 80 4.52 7.54 -20.00
N GLU A 81 5.35 8.12 -20.88
CA GLU A 81 6.78 7.81 -20.99
C GLU A 81 7.54 8.10 -19.68
N LEU A 82 7.24 9.22 -19.01
CA LEU A 82 7.78 9.54 -17.69
C LEU A 82 7.36 8.51 -16.64
N THR A 83 6.09 8.09 -16.67
CA THR A 83 5.58 7.06 -15.76
C THR A 83 6.28 5.71 -15.98
N GLU A 84 6.54 5.33 -17.23
CA GLU A 84 7.27 4.10 -17.54
C GLU A 84 8.73 4.19 -17.09
N ARG A 85 9.40 5.30 -17.36
CA ARG A 85 10.79 5.54 -16.91
C ARG A 85 10.89 5.50 -15.39
N GLY A 86 10.01 6.20 -14.68
CA GLY A 86 9.96 6.17 -13.22
C GLY A 86 9.67 4.77 -12.68
N SER A 87 8.81 4.00 -13.36
CA SER A 87 8.53 2.60 -12.97
C SER A 87 9.73 1.68 -13.20
N GLN A 88 10.58 1.99 -14.18
CA GLN A 88 11.83 1.26 -14.40
C GLN A 88 12.87 1.62 -13.33
N ALA A 89 13.08 2.91 -13.07
CA ALA A 89 13.96 3.38 -11.99
C ALA A 89 13.56 2.81 -10.63
N PHE A 90 12.25 2.77 -10.32
CA PHE A 90 11.74 2.18 -9.09
C PHE A 90 12.08 0.68 -8.95
N LYS A 91 12.13 -0.08 -10.05
CA LYS A 91 12.54 -1.50 -10.03
C LYS A 91 14.05 -1.68 -9.85
N GLU A 92 14.83 -0.66 -10.21
CA GLU A 92 16.28 -0.62 -10.06
C GLU A 92 16.70 -0.10 -8.68
N ASP A 93 15.74 0.10 -7.76
CA ASP A 93 15.89 0.75 -6.45
C ASP A 93 16.45 2.19 -6.57
N ASP A 94 16.36 2.85 -7.73
CA ASP A 94 16.67 4.29 -7.88
C ASP A 94 15.42 5.12 -7.60
N PHE A 95 15.14 5.31 -6.30
CA PHE A 95 13.92 5.98 -5.85
C PHE A 95 13.94 7.49 -6.10
N ALA A 96 15.13 8.10 -6.18
CA ALA A 96 15.28 9.51 -6.50
C ALA A 96 14.86 9.80 -7.95
N GLU A 97 15.40 9.07 -8.93
CA GLU A 97 15.00 9.22 -10.34
C GLU A 97 13.53 8.82 -10.54
N ALA A 98 13.04 7.81 -9.82
CA ALA A 98 11.62 7.44 -9.84
C ALA A 98 10.73 8.60 -9.37
N ALA A 99 11.06 9.23 -8.24
CA ALA A 99 10.31 10.36 -7.70
C ALA A 99 10.31 11.55 -8.67
N ASP A 100 11.44 11.87 -9.28
CA ASP A 100 11.57 12.96 -10.27
C ASP A 100 10.77 12.69 -11.56
N CYS A 101 10.78 11.44 -12.03
CA CYS A 101 9.97 11.05 -13.18
C CYS A 101 8.47 11.13 -12.86
N PHE A 102 8.05 10.63 -11.70
CA PHE A 102 6.63 10.62 -11.31
C PHE A 102 6.10 12.01 -10.97
N SER A 103 6.89 12.89 -10.36
CA SER A 103 6.49 14.27 -10.07
C SER A 103 6.18 15.03 -11.37
N ARG A 104 7.07 14.95 -12.36
CA ARG A 104 6.88 15.56 -13.68
C ARG A 104 5.70 14.96 -14.44
N ALA A 105 5.49 13.65 -14.34
CA ALA A 105 4.31 13.00 -14.93
C ALA A 105 3.02 13.50 -14.26
N LEU A 106 3.02 13.67 -12.95
CA LEU A 106 1.90 14.18 -12.17
C LEU A 106 1.58 15.64 -12.55
N GLU A 107 2.58 16.51 -12.62
CA GLU A 107 2.42 17.91 -13.03
C GLU A 107 1.71 18.03 -14.38
N ILE A 108 2.12 17.21 -15.35
CA ILE A 108 1.51 17.20 -16.68
C ILE A 108 0.04 16.76 -16.61
N ARG A 109 -0.25 15.67 -15.89
CA ARG A 109 -1.62 15.15 -15.76
C ARG A 109 -2.53 16.13 -15.03
N VAL A 110 -2.04 16.75 -13.97
CA VAL A 110 -2.74 17.77 -13.21
C VAL A 110 -3.04 19.00 -14.08
N ALA A 111 -2.07 19.45 -14.88
CA ALA A 111 -2.28 20.57 -15.82
C ALA A 111 -3.32 20.24 -16.90
N HIS A 112 -3.46 18.96 -17.27
CA HIS A 112 -4.39 18.53 -18.31
C HIS A 112 -5.81 18.25 -17.80
N HIS A 113 -5.93 17.50 -16.71
CA HIS A 113 -7.20 16.99 -16.17
C HIS A 113 -7.70 17.77 -14.94
N GLY A 114 -6.80 18.45 -14.23
CA GLY A 114 -7.06 19.08 -12.93
C GLY A 114 -6.58 18.23 -11.75
N GLU A 115 -6.27 18.90 -10.64
CA GLU A 115 -5.68 18.30 -9.42
C GLU A 115 -6.53 17.17 -8.83
N LEU A 116 -7.85 17.28 -8.88
CA LEU A 116 -8.78 16.34 -8.25
C LEU A 116 -9.44 15.37 -9.26
N ALA A 117 -8.85 15.21 -10.45
CA ALA A 117 -9.36 14.31 -11.47
C ALA A 117 -8.95 12.85 -11.20
N THR A 118 -9.81 11.90 -11.56
CA THR A 118 -9.56 10.45 -11.40
C THR A 118 -8.32 9.96 -12.14
N GLU A 119 -8.02 10.59 -13.27
CA GLU A 119 -6.91 10.29 -14.15
C GLU A 119 -5.56 10.60 -13.49
N CYS A 120 -5.56 11.35 -12.38
CA CYS A 120 -4.37 11.69 -11.62
C CYS A 120 -4.10 10.73 -10.45
N ILE A 121 -5.07 9.88 -10.04
CA ILE A 121 -4.94 9.00 -8.86
C ILE A 121 -3.67 8.16 -8.94
N LYS A 122 -3.48 7.46 -10.06
CA LYS A 122 -2.29 6.62 -10.28
C LYS A 122 -0.99 7.41 -10.20
N ALA A 123 -0.96 8.65 -10.71
CA ALA A 123 0.24 9.48 -10.68
C ALA A 123 0.57 9.96 -9.26
N TYR A 124 -0.43 10.40 -8.49
CA TYR A 124 -0.28 10.70 -7.06
C TYR A 124 0.21 9.49 -6.27
N TYR A 125 -0.38 8.32 -6.51
CA TYR A 125 0.02 7.08 -5.86
C TYR A 125 1.47 6.69 -6.15
N LEU A 126 1.88 6.69 -7.42
CA LEU A 126 3.24 6.33 -7.82
C LEU A 126 4.28 7.30 -7.27
N TYR A 127 3.98 8.60 -7.31
CA TYR A 127 4.87 9.61 -6.77
C TYR A 127 5.02 9.48 -5.24
N GLY A 128 3.90 9.39 -4.52
CA GLY A 128 3.92 9.19 -3.07
C GLY A 128 4.63 7.91 -2.65
N ARG A 129 4.48 6.83 -3.42
CA ARG A 129 5.20 5.58 -3.17
C ARG A 129 6.71 5.71 -3.41
N ALA A 130 7.14 6.42 -4.46
CA ALA A 130 8.58 6.64 -4.68
C ALA A 130 9.21 7.44 -3.53
N LEU A 131 8.54 8.49 -3.06
CA LEU A 131 8.98 9.29 -1.91
C LEU A 131 9.08 8.48 -0.62
N LEU A 132 8.09 7.62 -0.33
CA LEU A 132 8.13 6.73 0.83
C LEU A 132 9.40 5.85 0.81
N TYR A 133 9.69 5.21 -0.31
CA TYR A 133 10.84 4.31 -0.42
C TYR A 133 12.17 5.07 -0.40
N LYS A 134 12.21 6.28 -0.96
CA LYS A 134 13.35 7.19 -0.85
C LYS A 134 13.63 7.55 0.62
N ALA A 135 12.61 7.95 1.36
CA ALA A 135 12.72 8.26 2.79
C ALA A 135 13.20 7.05 3.61
N GLN A 136 12.73 5.83 3.28
CA GLN A 136 13.17 4.60 3.93
C GLN A 136 14.64 4.28 3.66
N GLU A 137 15.14 4.52 2.43
CA GLU A 137 16.55 4.32 2.10
C GLU A 137 17.45 5.33 2.82
N GLU A 138 17.03 6.58 2.94
CA GLU A 138 17.74 7.63 3.66
C GLU A 138 17.75 7.38 5.19
N ALA A 139 16.69 6.78 5.72
CA ALA A 139 16.58 6.40 7.13
C ALA A 139 17.40 5.14 7.49
N ASP A 140 17.82 4.32 6.51
CA ASP A 140 18.61 3.11 6.76
C ASP A 140 20.09 3.44 7.02
N PRO A 141 20.60 3.27 8.26
CA PRO A 141 22.01 3.56 8.57
C PRO A 141 23.00 2.71 7.76
N LEU A 142 22.56 1.56 7.18
CA LEU A 142 23.38 0.70 6.33
C LEU A 142 23.34 1.08 4.84
N GLY A 143 22.37 1.89 4.39
CA GLY A 143 22.24 2.39 3.02
C GLY A 143 23.32 3.41 2.64
N SER A 144 23.94 4.04 3.65
CA SER A 144 24.97 5.08 3.49
C SER A 144 26.37 4.59 3.05
N VAL A 145 26.55 3.28 2.83
CA VAL A 145 27.82 2.73 2.32
C VAL A 145 27.81 2.78 0.77
N PRO A 146 28.73 3.53 0.13
CA PRO A 146 28.80 3.58 -1.33
C PRO A 146 28.95 2.18 -1.92
N LYS A 147 28.04 1.79 -2.81
CA LYS A 147 28.11 0.55 -3.60
C LYS A 147 29.23 0.69 -4.65
N GLU A 148 30.49 0.58 -4.24
CA GLU A 148 31.57 0.20 -5.15
C GLU A 148 31.72 -1.32 -5.16
N GLY A 149 31.30 -1.96 -6.26
CA GLY A 149 31.57 -3.37 -6.52
C GLY A 149 30.45 -4.07 -7.28
N GLU A 150 30.60 -4.13 -8.61
CA GLU A 150 29.75 -4.88 -9.53
C GLU A 150 29.64 -6.37 -9.16
N ALA A 151 28.41 -6.85 -8.96
CA ALA A 151 28.03 -8.22 -9.25
C ALA A 151 26.51 -8.28 -9.48
N GLN A 152 26.13 -8.26 -10.77
CA GLN A 152 24.79 -8.61 -11.22
C GLN A 152 24.40 -10.00 -10.71
N GLN A 153 23.31 -10.09 -9.95
CA GLN A 153 22.46 -11.27 -9.92
C GLN A 153 21.02 -10.83 -10.17
N ASP A 154 20.56 -11.14 -11.39
CA ASP A 154 19.17 -11.14 -11.79
C ASP A 154 18.35 -12.08 -10.90
N ALA A 155 17.57 -11.49 -10.01
CA ALA A 155 16.36 -12.11 -9.46
C ALA A 155 15.32 -11.01 -9.31
N LYS A 156 14.29 -11.04 -10.17
CA LYS A 156 13.05 -10.29 -10.01
C LYS A 156 12.55 -10.43 -8.56
N LYS A 157 12.81 -9.42 -7.74
CA LYS A 157 12.15 -9.20 -6.45
C LYS A 157 10.92 -8.34 -6.68
N GLU A 158 9.86 -8.95 -7.21
CA GLU A 158 8.52 -8.49 -6.84
C GLU A 158 8.15 -9.20 -5.53
N GLY A 159 8.09 -8.43 -4.45
CA GLY A 159 7.92 -8.94 -3.08
C GLY A 159 9.18 -8.77 -2.23
N SER A 160 9.70 -7.54 -2.16
CA SER A 160 10.76 -7.23 -1.20
C SER A 160 10.11 -6.96 0.17
N PHE A 161 9.92 -8.04 0.94
CA PHE A 161 9.86 -7.94 2.39
C PHE A 161 11.27 -7.57 2.87
N LYS A 162 11.66 -6.29 2.75
CA LYS A 162 12.87 -5.78 3.42
C LYS A 162 12.57 -5.79 4.91
N ASN A 163 13.11 -6.80 5.60
CA ASN A 163 13.13 -6.87 7.06
C ASN A 163 13.85 -5.65 7.62
N ALA A 164 13.12 -4.74 8.28
CA ALA A 164 13.67 -3.90 9.32
C ALA A 164 13.48 -4.62 10.67
N LEU A 165 14.43 -5.49 11.04
CA LEU A 165 14.60 -5.92 12.44
C LEU A 165 16.01 -6.44 12.70
N THR A 166 16.91 -5.55 13.12
CA THR A 166 17.97 -5.86 14.10
C THR A 166 18.20 -4.62 14.95
N ARG A 167 17.31 -4.37 15.92
CA ARG A 167 17.61 -3.51 17.07
C ARG A 167 17.77 -4.41 18.28
N GLU A 168 18.99 -4.95 18.45
CA GLU A 168 19.32 -5.73 19.63
C GLU A 168 19.25 -4.84 20.87
N THR A 169 18.27 -5.12 21.72
CA THR A 169 18.15 -4.54 23.05
C THR A 169 19.11 -5.29 23.96
N SER A 170 20.28 -4.72 24.24
CA SER A 170 21.21 -5.27 25.24
C SER A 170 21.03 -4.57 26.58
N VAL A 171 20.39 -5.29 27.50
CA VAL A 171 20.39 -5.02 28.94
C VAL A 171 21.81 -5.17 29.50
N ALA A 172 22.42 -4.07 29.92
CA ALA A 172 23.73 -4.07 30.55
C ALA A 172 23.61 -4.40 32.05
N SER A 173 24.34 -5.42 32.50
CA SER A 173 24.58 -5.68 33.93
C SER A 173 26.03 -6.11 34.17
N VAL A 174 26.72 -5.26 34.96
CA VAL A 174 27.78 -5.50 35.95
C VAL A 174 29.06 -6.28 35.54
N SER A 175 30.23 -5.62 35.54
CA SER A 175 31.06 -5.39 36.74
C SER A 175 32.56 -5.21 36.43
N SER A 176 33.17 -4.21 37.09
CA SER A 176 34.60 -4.08 37.51
C SER A 176 35.70 -4.01 36.43
N THR A 177 36.72 -3.15 36.46
CA THR A 177 37.44 -2.46 37.55
C THR A 177 38.44 -1.43 36.94
N SER A 178 38.62 -0.29 37.62
CA SER A 178 39.84 0.54 37.82
C SER A 178 40.77 0.88 36.62
N GLU A 179 41.27 2.12 36.38
CA GLU A 179 41.93 3.09 37.27
C GLU A 179 41.92 4.54 36.69
N GLN A 180 41.97 5.52 37.60
CA GLN A 180 42.63 6.86 37.61
C GLN A 180 42.93 7.58 36.26
N ASP A 181 42.61 8.86 36.10
CA ASP A 181 43.23 9.98 36.82
C ASP A 181 42.40 11.28 36.69
N GLY A 182 42.49 12.17 37.66
CA GLY A 182 41.61 13.34 37.82
C GLY A 182 42.30 14.70 37.88
N SER A 183 41.45 15.73 37.89
CA SER A 183 41.68 17.13 38.31
C SER A 183 42.32 18.06 37.25
N GLY A 184 41.79 19.23 36.88
CA GLY A 184 40.71 20.08 37.42
C GLY A 184 41.18 21.54 37.55
N LYS A 185 40.52 22.49 36.85
CA LYS A 185 40.40 23.97 37.04
C LYS A 185 39.97 24.58 35.68
N GLY A 186 38.96 25.44 35.50
CA GLY A 186 38.19 26.33 36.39
C GLY A 186 38.28 27.76 35.83
N GLY A 187 37.15 28.38 35.46
CA GLY A 187 37.05 29.81 35.07
C GLY A 187 35.77 30.15 34.30
N GLU A 188 34.86 30.88 34.95
CA GLU A 188 33.59 31.43 34.44
C GLU A 188 33.74 32.90 33.97
N GLU A 189 32.62 33.42 33.42
CA GLU A 189 32.21 34.82 33.18
C GLU A 189 32.58 35.43 31.81
N GLU A 190 31.72 36.18 31.08
CA GLU A 190 30.26 36.38 30.86
C GLU A 190 30.15 37.64 29.93
N GLU A 191 28.95 37.87 29.37
CA GLU A 191 28.39 39.13 28.81
C GLU A 191 28.49 39.52 27.30
N ASP A 192 27.29 39.43 26.68
CA ASP A 192 26.49 40.43 25.94
C ASP A 192 26.90 40.99 24.56
N SER A 193 26.00 40.80 23.57
CA SER A 193 25.31 41.92 22.90
C SER A 193 24.10 41.44 22.08
N ASP A 194 23.02 42.17 22.25
CA ASP A 194 21.65 42.04 21.74
C ASP A 194 21.43 41.97 20.20
N ASN A 195 20.34 41.25 19.87
CA ASN A 195 19.27 41.59 18.93
C ASN A 195 19.55 41.64 17.41
N ASP A 196 19.01 40.67 16.68
CA ASP A 196 17.93 40.95 15.71
C ASP A 196 17.04 39.70 15.53
N ASP A 197 15.79 39.86 15.95
CA ASP A 197 14.65 39.07 15.50
C ASP A 197 14.40 39.37 14.02
N ALA A 198 14.67 38.41 13.17
CA ALA A 198 14.03 38.29 11.88
C ALA A 198 13.89 36.80 11.60
N ALA A 199 12.65 36.33 11.74
CA ALA A 199 12.19 35.04 11.30
C ALA A 199 12.79 34.66 9.94
N GLU A 200 13.88 33.90 9.96
CA GLU A 200 14.02 32.81 9.02
C GLU A 200 12.90 31.86 9.42
N ALA A 201 11.73 32.04 8.79
CA ALA A 201 10.89 30.89 8.53
C ALA A 201 11.85 29.89 7.91
N GLU A 202 12.31 28.94 8.70
CA GLU A 202 12.83 27.70 8.18
C GLU A 202 11.73 27.26 7.22
N ASP A 203 11.95 27.46 5.92
CA ASP A 203 11.46 26.55 4.90
C ASP A 203 12.02 25.21 5.34
N ALA A 204 11.37 24.61 6.34
CA ALA A 204 11.65 23.28 6.81
C ALA A 204 11.28 22.46 5.59
N ASP A 205 12.31 22.12 4.80
CA ASP A 205 12.20 21.28 3.63
C ASP A 205 11.25 20.15 4.02
N GLU A 206 10.07 20.14 3.40
CA GLU A 206 9.07 19.15 3.74
C GLU A 206 9.71 17.79 3.53
N SER A 207 9.79 16.99 4.60
CA SER A 207 10.41 15.67 4.51
C SER A 207 9.74 14.86 3.40
N ASP A 208 10.53 14.09 2.65
CA ASP A 208 10.00 13.16 1.65
C ASP A 208 8.87 12.29 2.21
N LEU A 209 8.92 11.95 3.51
CA LEU A 209 7.87 11.18 4.17
C LEU A 209 6.57 11.96 4.36
N ASP A 210 6.63 13.25 4.69
CA ASP A 210 5.43 14.11 4.79
C ASP A 210 4.83 14.37 3.41
N LEU A 211 5.68 14.59 2.40
CA LEU A 211 5.22 14.74 1.02
C LEU A 211 4.62 13.44 0.48
N ALA A 212 5.20 12.28 0.81
CA ALA A 212 4.64 10.96 0.48
C ALA A 212 3.23 10.82 1.04
N TRP A 213 3.04 11.15 2.33
CA TRP A 213 1.72 11.14 2.96
C TRP A 213 0.73 12.03 2.21
N LYS A 214 1.10 13.28 1.89
CA LYS A 214 0.22 14.21 1.17
C LYS A 214 -0.19 13.67 -0.20
N MET A 215 0.76 13.15 -0.98
CA MET A 215 0.46 12.62 -2.32
C MET A 215 -0.47 11.41 -2.23
N LEU A 216 -0.22 10.48 -1.31
CA LEU A 216 -1.06 9.30 -1.10
C LEU A 216 -2.45 9.67 -0.55
N ASP A 217 -2.54 10.66 0.33
CA ASP A 217 -3.81 11.13 0.88
C ASP A 217 -4.67 11.83 -0.18
N VAL A 218 -4.06 12.59 -1.10
CA VAL A 218 -4.76 13.14 -2.27
C VAL A 218 -5.29 12.01 -3.15
N ALA A 219 -4.48 10.98 -3.44
CA ALA A 219 -4.93 9.81 -4.21
C ALA A 219 -6.14 9.12 -3.54
N ARG A 220 -6.08 8.90 -2.22
CA ARG A 220 -7.17 8.34 -1.42
C ARG A 220 -8.42 9.21 -1.48
N ALA A 221 -8.28 10.52 -1.26
CA ALA A 221 -9.39 11.47 -1.22
C ALA A 221 -10.12 11.55 -2.57
N ILE A 222 -9.39 11.53 -3.69
CA ILE A 222 -9.99 11.49 -5.03
C ILE A 222 -10.76 10.17 -5.23
N ALA A 223 -10.15 9.04 -4.85
CA ALA A 223 -10.77 7.72 -5.01
C ALA A 223 -12.06 7.57 -4.18
N GLU A 224 -12.04 8.04 -2.93
CA GLU A 224 -13.20 8.05 -2.02
C GLU A 224 -14.31 8.98 -2.53
N LYS A 225 -13.94 10.20 -2.98
CA LYS A 225 -14.88 11.21 -3.46
C LYS A 225 -15.59 10.80 -4.74
N GLN A 226 -14.94 10.05 -5.61
CA GLN A 226 -15.54 9.57 -6.86
C GLN A 226 -16.32 8.25 -6.66
N GLN A 227 -16.33 7.68 -5.45
CA GLN A 227 -16.92 6.38 -5.14
C GLN A 227 -16.49 5.30 -6.15
N LEU A 228 -15.18 5.19 -6.41
CA LEU A 228 -14.62 4.17 -7.33
C LEU A 228 -14.93 2.72 -6.92
N GLY A 229 -15.61 2.52 -5.79
CA GLY A 229 -15.95 1.22 -5.24
C GLY A 229 -14.71 0.52 -4.72
N ASP A 230 -14.83 -0.77 -4.46
CA ASP A 230 -13.68 -1.58 -4.14
C ASP A 230 -12.81 -1.80 -5.37
N THR A 231 -11.56 -1.34 -5.31
CA THR A 231 -10.58 -1.55 -6.38
C THR A 231 -9.24 -1.96 -5.79
N MET A 232 -8.42 -2.62 -6.60
CA MET A 232 -7.03 -2.91 -6.25
C MET A 232 -6.23 -1.64 -5.99
N GLU A 233 -6.53 -0.56 -6.71
CA GLU A 233 -5.86 0.74 -6.54
C GLU A 233 -6.09 1.32 -5.13
N ILE A 234 -7.30 1.19 -4.56
CA ILE A 234 -7.56 1.61 -3.17
C ILE A 234 -6.80 0.73 -2.18
N VAL A 235 -6.71 -0.58 -2.41
CA VAL A 235 -5.91 -1.49 -1.57
C VAL A 235 -4.45 -1.04 -1.55
N ASP A 236 -3.90 -0.72 -2.72
CA ASP A 236 -2.51 -0.29 -2.87
C ASP A 236 -2.26 1.08 -2.19
N ILE A 237 -3.16 2.05 -2.34
CA ILE A 237 -3.08 3.37 -1.69
C ILE A 237 -3.14 3.25 -0.17
N LEU A 238 -4.12 2.50 0.37
CA LEU A 238 -4.26 2.30 1.81
C LEU A 238 -3.05 1.56 2.40
N SER A 239 -2.50 0.59 1.67
CA SER A 239 -1.28 -0.12 2.10
C SER A 239 -0.09 0.82 2.18
N ALA A 240 0.10 1.70 1.19
CA ALA A 240 1.18 2.69 1.21
C ALA A 240 1.00 3.75 2.32
N LEU A 241 -0.23 4.21 2.58
CA LEU A 241 -0.51 5.10 3.72
C LEU A 241 -0.20 4.44 5.05
N ALA A 242 -0.51 3.15 5.19
CA ALA A 242 -0.18 2.39 6.39
C ALA A 242 1.33 2.21 6.58
N GLU A 243 2.11 2.06 5.50
CA GLU A 243 3.57 2.07 5.54
C GLU A 243 4.12 3.44 5.98
N VAL A 244 3.61 4.54 5.40
CA VAL A 244 3.97 5.90 5.84
C VAL A 244 3.67 6.12 7.32
N ALA A 245 2.48 5.70 7.79
CA ALA A 245 2.12 5.82 9.21
C ALA A 245 3.06 5.00 10.10
N LEU A 246 3.51 3.83 9.65
CA LEU A 246 4.46 2.99 10.39
C LEU A 246 5.83 3.65 10.53
N GLU A 247 6.34 4.27 9.46
CA GLU A 247 7.61 5.03 9.50
C GLU A 247 7.53 6.24 10.43
N ARG A 248 6.33 6.82 10.58
CA ARG A 248 6.05 7.91 11.54
C ARG A 248 5.78 7.41 12.97
N GLU A 249 5.93 6.11 13.21
CA GLU A 249 5.60 5.42 14.46
C GLU A 249 4.12 5.57 14.89
N ASP A 250 3.22 5.95 13.97
CA ASP A 250 1.77 5.99 14.19
C ASP A 250 1.15 4.61 13.93
N ILE A 251 1.26 3.76 14.95
CA ILE A 251 0.80 2.37 14.91
C ILE A 251 -0.72 2.27 14.74
N GLU A 252 -1.49 3.20 15.32
CA GLU A 252 -2.94 3.14 15.30
C GLU A 252 -3.49 3.41 13.89
N SER A 253 -2.99 4.47 13.24
CA SER A 253 -3.37 4.79 11.86
C SER A 253 -2.89 3.69 10.89
N SER A 254 -1.65 3.22 11.05
CA SER A 254 -1.09 2.14 10.24
C SER A 254 -1.95 0.88 10.30
N LEU A 255 -2.30 0.42 11.51
CA LEU A 255 -3.13 -0.75 11.70
C LEU A 255 -4.53 -0.58 11.08
N GLY A 256 -5.14 0.59 11.27
CA GLY A 256 -6.46 0.92 10.72
C GLY A 256 -6.48 0.84 9.19
N ASP A 257 -5.47 1.41 8.53
CA ASP A 257 -5.41 1.44 7.07
C ASP A 257 -5.09 0.08 6.47
N TYR A 258 -4.20 -0.72 7.07
CA TYR A 258 -4.00 -2.12 6.64
C TYR A 258 -5.25 -2.97 6.81
N GLN A 259 -5.99 -2.82 7.92
CA GLN A 259 -7.23 -3.57 8.13
C GLN A 259 -8.30 -3.21 7.10
N LYS A 260 -8.44 -1.92 6.75
CA LYS A 260 -9.32 -1.48 5.65
C LYS A 260 -8.89 -2.09 4.32
N ALA A 261 -7.60 -2.01 3.98
CA ALA A 261 -7.03 -2.58 2.76
C ALA A 261 -7.32 -4.09 2.67
N LEU A 262 -7.12 -4.82 3.77
CA LEU A 262 -7.41 -6.26 3.84
C LEU A 262 -8.90 -6.56 3.64
N SER A 263 -9.80 -5.76 4.22
CA SER A 263 -11.26 -5.97 4.06
C SER A 263 -11.74 -5.76 2.61
N ILE A 264 -11.13 -4.81 1.89
CA ILE A 264 -11.40 -4.56 0.48
C ILE A 264 -10.82 -5.71 -0.35
N LEU A 265 -9.55 -6.07 -0.11
CA LEU A 265 -8.88 -7.15 -0.83
C LEU A 265 -9.65 -8.47 -0.74
N LEU A 266 -10.14 -8.85 0.44
CA LEU A 266 -10.92 -10.07 0.66
C LEU A 266 -12.21 -10.15 -0.17
N ARG A 267 -12.73 -9.02 -0.67
CA ARG A 267 -13.90 -8.97 -1.55
C ARG A 267 -13.54 -8.98 -3.04
N LEU A 268 -12.28 -8.75 -3.38
CA LEU A 268 -11.79 -8.62 -4.76
C LEU A 268 -11.09 -9.87 -5.29
N VAL A 269 -10.48 -10.68 -4.42
CA VAL A 269 -9.62 -11.79 -4.84
C VAL A 269 -10.00 -13.11 -4.19
N GLU A 270 -9.49 -14.20 -4.76
CA GLU A 270 -9.68 -15.55 -4.22
C GLU A 270 -9.10 -15.69 -2.79
N PRO A 271 -9.66 -16.56 -1.93
CA PRO A 271 -9.27 -16.66 -0.52
C PRO A 271 -7.80 -17.03 -0.26
N ASP A 272 -7.11 -17.61 -1.24
CA ASP A 272 -5.70 -17.99 -1.18
C ASP A 272 -4.78 -17.06 -1.98
N HIS A 273 -5.27 -15.86 -2.34
CA HIS A 273 -4.49 -14.88 -3.07
C HIS A 273 -3.28 -14.40 -2.25
N ARG A 274 -2.10 -14.31 -2.87
CA ARG A 274 -0.83 -13.98 -2.21
C ARG A 274 -0.86 -12.67 -1.42
N GLN A 275 -1.52 -11.63 -1.97
CA GLN A 275 -1.62 -10.34 -1.28
C GLN A 275 -2.40 -10.41 0.04
N ILE A 276 -3.30 -11.38 0.23
CA ILE A 276 -3.96 -11.58 1.53
C ILE A 276 -2.92 -11.99 2.57
N ALA A 277 -2.00 -12.90 2.22
CA ALA A 277 -0.91 -13.28 3.13
C ALA A 277 0.01 -12.10 3.43
N GLU A 278 0.33 -11.31 2.41
CA GLU A 278 1.16 -10.12 2.52
C GLU A 278 0.58 -9.07 3.49
N LEU A 279 -0.71 -8.72 3.36
CA LEU A 279 -1.36 -7.78 4.28
C LEU A 279 -1.49 -8.33 5.70
N ASN A 280 -1.80 -9.62 5.86
CA ASN A 280 -1.81 -10.23 7.19
C ASN A 280 -0.42 -10.18 7.84
N PHE A 281 0.65 -10.37 7.06
CA PHE A 281 2.01 -10.24 7.58
C PHE A 281 2.36 -8.78 7.95
N ARG A 282 1.98 -7.80 7.12
CA ARG A 282 2.17 -6.38 7.45
C ARG A 282 1.43 -5.97 8.73
N ILE A 283 0.18 -6.42 8.91
CA ILE A 283 -0.57 -6.19 10.15
C ILE A 283 0.13 -6.84 11.36
N CYS A 284 0.62 -8.06 11.21
CA CYS A 284 1.40 -8.74 12.25
C CYS A 284 2.63 -7.90 12.66
N MET A 285 3.38 -7.37 11.70
CA MET A 285 4.53 -6.50 11.97
C MET A 285 4.14 -5.21 12.69
N CYS A 286 3.07 -4.55 12.24
CA CYS A 286 2.53 -3.34 12.88
C CYS A 286 2.20 -3.60 14.36
N LEU A 287 1.54 -4.73 14.66
CA LEU A 287 1.21 -5.14 16.03
C LEU A 287 2.44 -5.49 16.89
N GLU A 288 3.47 -6.10 16.31
CA GLU A 288 4.74 -6.34 17.00
C GLU A 288 5.44 -5.04 17.39
N ILE A 289 5.53 -4.08 16.45
CA ILE A 289 6.09 -2.74 16.71
C ILE A 289 5.26 -2.03 17.79
N GLY A 290 3.94 -2.15 17.72
CA GLY A 290 2.99 -1.68 18.74
C GLY A 290 3.02 -2.41 20.07
N SER A 291 3.95 -3.35 20.29
CA SER A 291 4.07 -4.15 21.53
C SER A 291 2.80 -4.95 21.88
N LYS A 292 2.08 -5.43 20.87
CA LYS A 292 0.88 -6.28 20.99
C LYS A 292 1.07 -7.67 20.37
N PRO A 293 2.07 -8.47 20.81
CA PRO A 293 2.41 -9.74 20.17
C PRO A 293 1.28 -10.77 20.23
N GLN A 294 0.43 -10.75 21.27
CA GLN A 294 -0.71 -11.67 21.39
C GLN A 294 -1.76 -11.42 20.29
N GLU A 295 -1.96 -10.16 19.90
CA GLU A 295 -2.85 -9.79 18.80
C GLU A 295 -2.23 -10.10 17.43
N ALA A 296 -0.89 -10.14 17.32
CA ALA A 296 -0.16 -10.41 16.08
C ALA A 296 -0.24 -11.88 15.62
N VAL A 297 -0.26 -12.83 16.58
CA VAL A 297 -0.32 -14.28 16.33
C VAL A 297 -1.39 -14.71 15.31
N PRO A 298 -2.68 -14.34 15.45
CA PRO A 298 -3.71 -14.78 14.51
C PRO A 298 -3.45 -14.28 13.08
N TYR A 299 -2.90 -13.09 12.90
CA TYR A 299 -2.55 -12.56 11.58
C TYR A 299 -1.39 -13.34 10.96
N CYS A 300 -0.35 -13.64 11.74
CA CYS A 300 0.76 -14.46 11.28
C CYS A 300 0.28 -15.87 10.85
N GLN A 301 -0.58 -16.51 11.66
CA GLN A 301 -1.18 -17.80 11.33
C GLN A 301 -2.05 -17.74 10.07
N LYS A 302 -2.80 -16.65 9.88
CA LYS A 302 -3.61 -16.46 8.68
C LYS A 302 -2.74 -16.33 7.43
N ALA A 303 -1.63 -15.58 7.50
CA ALA A 303 -0.67 -15.48 6.41
C ALA A 303 -0.09 -16.85 6.03
N ILE A 304 0.35 -17.64 7.01
CA ILE A 304 0.85 -19.02 6.79
C ILE A 304 -0.21 -19.89 6.11
N SER A 305 -1.46 -19.84 6.60
CA SER A 305 -2.57 -20.62 6.04
C SER A 305 -2.82 -20.28 4.57
N VAL A 306 -2.83 -18.99 4.22
CA VAL A 306 -3.04 -18.53 2.84
C VAL A 306 -1.91 -19.02 1.93
N CYS A 307 -0.65 -18.87 2.36
CA CYS A 307 0.50 -19.39 1.60
C CYS A 307 0.40 -20.91 1.37
N LYS A 308 0.04 -21.68 2.40
CA LYS A 308 -0.12 -23.14 2.28
C LYS A 308 -1.23 -23.54 1.33
N SER A 309 -2.40 -22.90 1.41
CA SER A 309 -3.51 -23.17 0.48
C SER A 309 -3.14 -22.86 -0.97
N ARG A 310 -2.43 -21.74 -1.21
CA ARG A 310 -1.95 -21.38 -2.55
C ARG A 310 -0.93 -22.38 -3.08
N LEU A 311 0.01 -22.82 -2.23
CA LEU A 311 1.00 -23.83 -2.57
C LEU A 311 0.36 -25.16 -2.97
N GLU A 312 -0.64 -25.61 -2.20
CA GLU A 312 -1.37 -26.85 -2.49
C GLU A 312 -2.09 -26.75 -3.83
N ARG A 313 -2.82 -25.65 -4.06
CA ARG A 313 -3.52 -25.43 -5.34
C ARG A 313 -2.57 -25.40 -6.52
N LEU A 314 -1.47 -24.66 -6.44
CA LEU A 314 -0.46 -24.59 -7.50
C LEU A 314 0.18 -25.95 -7.79
N ARG A 315 0.52 -26.73 -6.76
CA ARG A 315 1.06 -28.10 -6.94
C ARG A 315 0.07 -29.00 -7.65
N ASN A 316 -1.21 -28.93 -7.28
CA ASN A 316 -2.26 -29.72 -7.94
C ASN A 316 -2.44 -29.31 -9.40
N GLU A 317 -2.40 -28.01 -9.72
CA GLU A 317 -2.48 -27.51 -11.10
C GLU A 317 -1.29 -27.97 -11.96
N VAL A 318 -0.07 -27.97 -11.40
CA VAL A 318 1.14 -28.46 -12.09
C VAL A 318 1.06 -29.97 -12.35
N ASN A 319 0.66 -30.75 -11.33
CA ASN A 319 0.52 -32.21 -11.45
C ASN A 319 -0.53 -32.59 -12.51
N ASN A 320 -1.70 -31.95 -12.50
CA ASN A 320 -2.78 -32.22 -13.47
C ASN A 320 -2.36 -31.85 -14.91
N SER A 321 -1.54 -30.80 -15.08
CA SER A 321 -1.00 -30.40 -16.38
C SER A 321 0.03 -31.43 -16.91
N SER A 322 0.81 -32.04 -16.01
CA SER A 322 1.76 -33.11 -16.34
C SER A 322 1.07 -34.43 -16.71
N GLU A 323 0.01 -34.82 -16.00
CA GLU A 323 -0.77 -36.03 -16.29
C GLU A 323 -1.53 -35.93 -17.62
N SER A 324 -2.08 -34.75 -17.91
CA SER A 324 -2.74 -34.46 -19.19
C SER A 324 -1.77 -34.60 -20.38
N ALA A 325 -0.52 -34.11 -20.24
CA ALA A 325 0.52 -34.28 -21.26
C ALA A 325 0.93 -35.75 -21.46
N SER A 326 0.94 -36.56 -20.39
CA SER A 326 1.24 -38.00 -20.49
C SER A 326 0.12 -38.80 -21.15
N SER A 327 -1.15 -38.41 -20.96
CA SER A 327 -2.31 -39.07 -21.58
C SER A 327 -2.46 -38.77 -23.08
N VAL A 328 -2.09 -37.56 -23.53
CA VAL A 328 -2.07 -37.16 -24.94
C VAL A 328 -0.97 -37.91 -25.70
N ALA A 329 0.23 -38.02 -25.11
CA ALA A 329 1.34 -38.77 -25.70
C ALA A 329 1.05 -40.28 -25.87
N ALA A 330 0.15 -40.85 -25.07
CA ALA A 330 -0.29 -42.25 -25.21
C ALA A 330 -1.36 -42.46 -26.30
N SER A 331 -2.02 -41.39 -26.76
CA SER A 331 -3.11 -41.44 -27.74
C SER A 331 -2.72 -41.01 -29.16
N GLU A 332 -1.59 -40.32 -29.35
CA GLU A 332 -1.10 -39.82 -30.66
C GLU A 332 -0.29 -40.85 -31.49
N LEU A 333 -0.58 -42.15 -31.36
CA LEU A 333 -0.01 -43.17 -32.27
C LEU A 333 -0.80 -43.34 -33.58
N ASP A 334 -1.83 -42.53 -33.82
CA ASP A 334 -2.54 -42.50 -35.11
C ASP A 334 -2.99 -41.08 -35.45
N ASP A 335 -2.69 -40.69 -36.69
CA ASP A 335 -3.02 -39.44 -37.38
C ASP A 335 -2.20 -38.17 -37.08
N GLY A 336 -1.30 -37.85 -37.99
CA GLY A 336 -0.45 -36.67 -37.94
C GLY A 336 -1.13 -35.43 -38.51
N VAL A 337 -1.51 -34.49 -37.65
CA VAL A 337 -1.67 -33.07 -38.02
C VAL A 337 -1.25 -32.18 -36.84
N GLN A 338 -0.50 -31.14 -37.18
CA GLN A 338 0.16 -30.14 -36.36
C GLN A 338 -0.69 -29.53 -35.21
N GLN A 339 -0.18 -29.57 -33.97
CA GLN A 339 -0.52 -28.61 -32.91
C GLN A 339 0.73 -28.17 -32.12
N SER A 340 1.58 -27.35 -32.75
CA SER A 340 2.84 -26.84 -32.16
C SER A 340 2.68 -25.56 -31.31
N SER A 341 1.47 -24.99 -31.17
CA SER A 341 1.27 -23.71 -30.45
C SER A 341 0.92 -23.90 -28.96
N ASN A 342 0.28 -25.01 -28.58
CA ASN A 342 -0.28 -25.18 -27.23
C ASN A 342 0.75 -25.68 -26.21
N GLY A 343 1.77 -26.40 -26.66
CA GLY A 343 2.84 -26.94 -25.79
C GLY A 343 3.74 -25.84 -25.20
N TYR A 344 4.13 -24.85 -26.00
CA TYR A 344 5.02 -23.76 -25.53
C TYR A 344 4.34 -22.83 -24.51
N GLN A 345 3.04 -22.56 -24.69
CA GLN A 345 2.24 -21.76 -23.74
C GLN A 345 2.05 -22.48 -22.39
N THR A 346 1.88 -23.80 -22.43
CA THR A 346 1.71 -24.63 -21.22
C THR A 346 3.03 -24.78 -20.46
N VAL A 347 4.16 -24.96 -21.16
CA VAL A 347 5.49 -25.11 -20.54
C VAL A 347 5.97 -23.81 -19.89
N SER A 348 5.71 -22.65 -20.48
CA SER A 348 6.00 -21.35 -19.85
C SER A 348 5.14 -21.14 -18.60
N SER A 349 3.83 -21.41 -18.68
CA SER A 349 2.91 -21.31 -17.55
C SER A 349 3.28 -22.25 -16.38
N VAL A 350 3.73 -23.48 -16.65
CA VAL A 350 4.16 -24.41 -15.59
C VAL A 350 5.42 -23.92 -14.90
N LYS A 351 6.41 -23.39 -15.64
CA LYS A 351 7.63 -22.83 -15.04
C LYS A 351 7.35 -21.64 -14.14
N ASP A 352 6.43 -20.77 -14.55
CA ASP A 352 6.01 -19.62 -13.73
C ASP A 352 5.35 -20.08 -12.43
N LYS A 353 4.49 -21.11 -12.50
CA LYS A 353 3.88 -21.74 -11.31
C LYS A 353 4.90 -22.42 -10.41
N GLU A 354 5.90 -23.12 -10.98
CA GLU A 354 6.98 -23.73 -10.20
C GLU A 354 7.85 -22.68 -9.48
N ALA A 355 8.12 -21.55 -10.14
CA ALA A 355 8.80 -20.42 -9.51
C ALA A 355 7.98 -19.84 -8.36
N GLU A 356 6.68 -19.64 -8.54
CA GLU A 356 5.77 -19.18 -7.48
C GLU A 356 5.68 -20.19 -6.32
N ILE A 357 5.66 -21.49 -6.59
CA ILE A 357 5.71 -22.53 -5.56
C ILE A 357 6.98 -22.40 -4.72
N LYS A 358 8.13 -22.19 -5.36
CA LYS A 358 9.40 -22.04 -4.65
C LYS A 358 9.41 -20.81 -3.75
N THR A 359 8.93 -19.67 -4.24
CA THR A 359 8.90 -18.43 -3.46
C THR A 359 7.94 -18.51 -2.28
N LEU A 360 6.73 -19.03 -2.50
CA LEU A 360 5.73 -19.20 -1.44
C LEU A 360 6.15 -20.23 -0.39
N ALA A 361 6.90 -21.27 -0.77
CA ALA A 361 7.41 -22.25 0.18
C ALA A 361 8.45 -21.63 1.14
N GLY A 362 9.38 -20.82 0.60
CA GLY A 362 10.33 -20.07 1.43
C GLY A 362 9.64 -19.08 2.36
N LEU A 363 8.69 -18.30 1.82
CA LEU A 363 7.91 -17.34 2.61
C LEU A 363 7.14 -18.03 3.74
N ALA A 364 6.49 -19.16 3.46
CA ALA A 364 5.75 -19.91 4.49
C ALA A 364 6.67 -20.39 5.63
N GLU A 365 7.88 -20.85 5.31
CA GLU A 365 8.87 -21.28 6.31
C GLU A 365 9.33 -20.11 7.19
N ASP A 366 9.60 -18.95 6.59
CA ASP A 366 10.03 -17.77 7.32
C ASP A 366 8.91 -17.22 8.22
N LEU A 367 7.67 -17.25 7.73
CA LEU A 367 6.49 -16.92 8.53
C LEU A 367 6.30 -17.89 9.71
N GLU A 368 6.55 -19.19 9.54
CA GLU A 368 6.48 -20.17 10.63
C GLU A 368 7.54 -19.94 11.71
N LYS A 369 8.77 -19.62 11.31
CA LYS A 369 9.84 -19.21 12.24
C LYS A 369 9.43 -17.96 13.00
N LYS A 370 8.88 -16.97 12.30
CA LYS A 370 8.41 -15.71 12.89
C LYS A 370 7.25 -15.93 13.86
N ALA A 371 6.25 -16.73 13.50
CA ALA A 371 5.15 -17.09 14.39
C ALA A 371 5.66 -17.76 15.68
N SER A 372 6.66 -18.64 15.55
CA SER A 372 7.30 -19.30 16.70
C SER A 372 8.03 -18.28 17.59
N ALA A 373 8.74 -17.33 17.00
CA ALA A 373 9.41 -16.26 17.73
C ALA A 373 8.42 -15.36 18.48
N ILE A 374 7.33 -14.92 17.83
CA ILE A 374 6.27 -14.12 18.44
C ILE A 374 5.67 -14.85 19.65
N LEU A 375 5.40 -16.14 19.50
CA LEU A 375 4.85 -16.95 20.59
C LEU A 375 5.82 -17.02 21.79
N ILE A 376 7.11 -17.21 21.55
CA ILE A 376 8.13 -17.21 22.61
C ILE A 376 8.16 -15.85 23.33
N THR A 377 8.16 -14.76 22.58
CA THR A 377 8.17 -13.40 23.15
C THR A 377 6.88 -13.08 23.91
N SER A 378 5.74 -13.65 23.51
CA SER A 378 4.45 -13.42 24.18
C SER A 378 4.27 -14.17 25.51
N LEU A 379 5.12 -15.16 25.79
CA LEU A 379 5.09 -16.00 26.99
C LEU A 379 6.06 -15.54 28.09
N ASN A 380 7.03 -14.70 27.74
CA ASN A 380 7.97 -14.04 28.65
C ASN A 380 7.44 -12.65 29.02
#